data_AF-A0A3S4C3G1-F1
#
_entry.id   AF-A0A3S4C3G1-F1
#
_cell.length_a   1.000
_cell.length_b   1.000
_cell.length_c   1.000
_cell.angle_alpha   90.00
_cell.angle_beta   90.00
_cell.angle_gamma   90.00
#
_symmetry.space_group_name_H-M   'P 1'
#
loop_
_entity.id
_entity.type
_entity.pdbx_description
1 polymer ?
#
loop_
_entity_poly.entity_id
_entity_poly.type
_entity_poly.pdbx_seq_one_letter_code
_entity_poly.pdbx_strand_id
1 'polypeptide(L)'
;MTLTSLIISQHARPFQPLPMLFTPLLIFSSYLTLAGFKIDGAGMTAAWSGMYALLAARRRRPAASLRSRFFSVRGVVRGSAMALGAANAVAGLYVYATGDRKREEEERRELNR
;
A
#
# COMPACT_ATOMS: atom_id res chain seq x y z
N MET A 1 -2.09 1.83 6.90
CA MET A 1 -3.56 1.65 7.06
C MET A 1 -4.40 2.56 6.15
N THR A 2 -4.01 3.81 5.92
CA THR A 2 -4.77 4.76 5.06
C THR A 2 -4.98 4.25 3.62
N LEU A 3 -3.96 3.63 3.01
CA LEU A 3 -4.07 3.04 1.66
C LEU A 3 -5.14 1.94 1.59
N THR A 4 -5.19 1.04 2.57
CA THR A 4 -6.17 -0.05 2.68
C THR A 4 -7.60 0.49 2.65
N SER A 5 -7.88 1.54 3.44
CA SER A 5 -9.21 2.16 3.49
C SER A 5 -9.64 2.77 2.15
N LEU A 6 -8.70 3.37 1.41
CA LEU A 6 -8.96 3.94 0.08
C LEU A 6 -9.18 2.87 -0.99
N ILE A 7 -8.50 1.73 -0.89
CA ILE A 7 -8.72 0.59 -1.80
C ILE A 7 -10.13 0.05 -1.62
N ILE A 8 -10.55 -0.18 -0.37
CA ILE A 8 -11.91 -0.65 -0.04
C ILE A 8 -12.95 0.36 -0.54
N SER A 9 -12.79 1.65 -0.22
CA SER A 9 -13.71 2.71 -0.63
C SER A 9 -13.93 2.77 -2.15
N GLN A 10 -12.87 2.56 -2.95
CA GLN A 10 -12.96 2.62 -4.40
C GLN A 10 -13.43 1.32 -5.09
N HIS A 11 -13.22 0.16 -4.45
CA HIS A 11 -13.36 -1.14 -5.11
C HIS A 11 -14.40 -2.06 -4.48
N ALA A 12 -15.02 -1.66 -3.37
CA ALA A 12 -16.13 -2.39 -2.77
C ALA A 12 -17.42 -2.25 -3.61
N ARG A 13 -17.63 -1.12 -4.31
CA ARG A 13 -18.81 -0.88 -5.16
C ARG A 13 -18.47 -0.07 -6.43
N PRO A 14 -18.53 -0.68 -7.64
CA PRO A 14 -18.73 -2.11 -7.92
C PRO A 14 -17.56 -2.96 -7.43
N PHE A 15 -17.85 -4.19 -6.96
CA PHE A 15 -16.85 -5.11 -6.43
C PHE A 15 -15.83 -5.46 -7.51
N GLN A 16 -14.54 -5.15 -7.28
CA GLN A 16 -13.46 -5.52 -8.17
C GLN A 16 -12.50 -6.48 -7.45
N PRO A 17 -12.43 -7.76 -7.82
CA PRO A 17 -11.65 -8.74 -7.07
C PRO A 17 -10.14 -8.44 -7.11
N LEU A 18 -9.62 -8.00 -8.26
CA LEU A 18 -8.19 -7.80 -8.46
C LEU A 18 -7.59 -6.74 -7.52
N PRO A 19 -8.15 -5.51 -7.38
CA PRO A 19 -7.65 -4.55 -6.39
C PRO A 19 -7.95 -4.95 -4.95
N MET A 20 -8.97 -5.77 -4.71
CA MET A 20 -9.38 -6.17 -3.36
C MET A 20 -8.43 -7.18 -2.73
N LEU A 21 -7.66 -7.92 -3.53
CA LEU A 21 -6.59 -8.80 -3.06
C LEU A 21 -5.48 -8.04 -2.30
N PHE A 22 -5.24 -6.76 -2.63
CA PHE A 22 -4.24 -5.96 -1.93
C PHE A 22 -4.66 -5.62 -0.49
N THR A 23 -5.96 -5.62 -0.20
CA THR A 23 -6.50 -5.30 1.13
C THR A 23 -6.00 -6.28 2.22
N PRO A 24 -6.23 -7.61 2.14
CA PRO A 24 -5.71 -8.54 3.13
C PRO A 24 -4.18 -8.58 3.17
N LEU A 25 -3.50 -8.40 2.03
CA LEU A 25 -2.03 -8.37 1.97
C LEU A 25 -1.44 -7.17 2.74
N LEU A 26 -2.04 -5.99 2.60
CA LEU A 26 -1.60 -4.79 3.32
C LEU A 26 -1.93 -4.86 4.81
N ILE A 27 -3.03 -5.52 5.19
CA ILE A 27 -3.36 -5.78 6.60
C ILE A 27 -2.34 -6.74 7.19
N PHE A 28 -2.01 -7.84 6.50
CA PHE A 28 -0.99 -8.78 6.92
C PHE A 28 0.39 -8.13 7.07
N SER A 29 0.78 -7.29 6.12
CA SER A 29 2.02 -6.53 6.20
C SER A 29 2.10 -5.64 7.44
N SER A 30 0.98 -5.02 7.83
CA SER A 30 0.90 -4.22 9.05
C SER A 30 0.95 -5.07 10.31
N TYR A 31 0.36 -6.27 10.28
CA TYR A 31 0.46 -7.23 11.37
C TYR A 31 1.92 -7.63 11.60
N LEU A 32 2.70 -7.87 10.54
CA LEU A 32 4.12 -8.18 10.67
C LEU A 32 4.90 -7.05 11.36
N THR A 33 4.65 -5.80 10.95
CA THR A 33 5.27 -4.64 11.61
C THR A 33 4.91 -4.56 13.09
N LEU A 34 3.66 -4.88 13.46
CA LEU A 34 3.21 -4.93 14.86
C LEU A 34 3.80 -6.12 15.64
N ALA A 35 4.00 -7.26 14.99
CA ALA A 35 4.66 -8.45 15.56
C ALA A 35 6.20 -8.27 15.71
N GLY A 36 6.70 -7.07 15.44
CA GLY A 36 8.09 -6.68 15.57
C GLY A 36 8.96 -6.95 14.35
N PHE A 37 8.41 -7.54 13.27
CA PHE A 37 9.09 -7.71 11.99
C PHE A 37 8.98 -6.42 11.16
N LYS A 38 9.66 -5.36 11.60
CA LYS A 38 9.49 -4.00 11.04
C LYS A 38 10.10 -3.91 9.64
N ILE A 39 11.28 -4.49 9.40
CA ILE A 39 11.99 -4.50 8.11
C ILE A 39 11.21 -5.33 7.08
N ASP A 40 10.82 -6.55 7.44
CA ASP A 40 10.06 -7.42 6.52
C ASP A 40 8.65 -6.89 6.27
N GLY A 41 7.98 -6.36 7.29
CA GLY A 41 6.69 -5.69 7.15
C GLY A 41 6.77 -4.41 6.31
N ALA A 42 7.88 -3.66 6.38
CA ALA A 42 8.12 -2.51 5.51
C ALA A 42 8.37 -2.93 4.06
N GLY A 43 9.15 -4.00 3.84
CA GLY A 43 9.40 -4.56 2.52
C GLY A 43 8.12 -5.08 1.84
N MET A 44 7.28 -5.81 2.57
CA MET A 44 5.97 -6.25 2.08
C MET A 44 5.06 -5.06 1.77
N THR A 45 5.03 -4.05 2.65
CA THR A 45 4.24 -2.84 2.40
C THR A 45 4.71 -2.16 1.12
N ALA A 46 6.03 -2.07 0.91
CA ALA A 46 6.59 -1.46 -0.28
C ALA A 46 6.22 -2.20 -1.55
N ALA A 47 6.37 -3.52 -1.57
CA ALA A 47 6.05 -4.37 -2.71
C ALA A 47 4.57 -4.25 -3.09
N TRP A 48 3.66 -4.40 -2.12
CA TRP A 48 2.22 -4.40 -2.39
C TRP A 48 1.66 -3.02 -2.72
N SER A 49 2.12 -1.97 -2.03
CA SER A 49 1.69 -0.59 -2.30
C SER A 49 2.23 -0.07 -3.63
N GLY A 50 3.48 -0.41 -3.98
CA GLY A 50 4.08 -0.11 -5.27
C GLY A 50 3.38 -0.84 -6.42
N MET A 51 3.11 -2.14 -6.25
CA MET A 51 2.36 -2.94 -7.23
C MET A 51 0.95 -2.37 -7.46
N TYR A 52 0.25 -1.98 -6.39
CA TYR A 52 -1.05 -1.31 -6.50
C TYR A 52 -0.94 0.02 -7.27
N ALA A 53 0.06 0.85 -6.97
CA ALA A 53 0.28 2.11 -7.66
C ALA A 53 0.56 1.91 -9.17
N LEU A 54 1.37 0.91 -9.52
CA LEU A 54 1.65 0.54 -10.92
C LEU A 54 0.38 0.03 -11.64
N LEU A 55 -0.39 -0.85 -10.99
CA LEU A 55 -1.64 -1.37 -11.56
C LEU A 55 -2.67 -0.24 -11.76
N ALA A 56 -2.78 0.65 -10.78
CA ALA A 56 -3.63 1.81 -10.83
C ALA A 56 -3.15 2.83 -11.88
N ALA A 57 -1.84 2.95 -12.15
CA ALA A 57 -1.30 3.77 -13.25
C ALA A 57 -1.63 3.16 -14.61
N ARG A 58 -1.50 1.84 -14.73
CA ARG A 58 -1.71 1.09 -15.97
C ARG A 58 -3.17 0.99 -16.39
N ARG A 59 -4.14 1.17 -15.48
CA ARG A 59 -5.58 1.25 -15.81
C ARG A 59 -5.92 2.46 -16.68
N ARG A 60 -5.59 2.41 -17.96
CA ARG A 60 -6.16 3.27 -19.01
C ARG A 60 -7.63 2.87 -19.16
N ARG A 61 -8.57 3.70 -18.68
CA ARG A 61 -9.97 3.55 -19.05
C ARG A 61 -10.12 4.06 -20.50
N PRO A 62 -10.61 3.25 -21.46
CA PRO A 62 -10.62 3.63 -22.88
C PRO A 62 -11.58 4.78 -23.27
N ALA A 63 -12.43 5.31 -22.38
CA ALA A 63 -13.59 6.09 -22.81
C ALA A 63 -14.02 7.24 -21.86
N ALA A 64 -13.10 7.90 -21.16
CA ALA A 64 -13.45 9.07 -20.34
C ALA A 64 -12.50 10.23 -20.64
N SER A 65 -13.06 11.32 -21.18
CA SER A 65 -12.39 12.61 -21.42
C SER A 65 -11.47 12.99 -20.25
N LEU A 66 -10.27 13.48 -20.54
CA LEU A 66 -9.28 13.94 -19.54
C LEU A 66 -9.90 14.84 -18.46
N ARG A 67 -10.93 15.61 -18.81
CA ARG A 67 -11.68 16.48 -17.89
C ARG A 67 -12.44 15.72 -16.80
N SER A 68 -13.10 14.61 -17.12
CA SER A 68 -13.82 13.78 -16.12
C SER A 68 -12.89 12.89 -15.29
N ARG A 69 -11.65 12.69 -15.75
CA ARG A 69 -10.61 11.92 -15.05
C ARG A 69 -9.97 12.70 -13.89
N PHE A 70 -9.81 14.02 -14.02
CA PHE A 70 -9.18 14.87 -13.00
C PHE A 70 -10.18 15.65 -12.13
N PHE A 71 -11.36 16.02 -12.66
CA PHE A 71 -12.37 16.80 -11.91
C PHE A 71 -13.46 15.96 -11.22
N SER A 72 -13.43 14.63 -11.33
CA SER A 72 -14.36 13.78 -10.59
C SER A 72 -13.79 13.41 -9.22
N VAL A 73 -14.63 13.37 -8.18
CA VAL A 73 -14.28 12.87 -6.83
C VAL A 73 -13.57 11.51 -6.91
N ARG A 74 -14.01 10.62 -7.81
CA ARG A 74 -13.36 9.31 -8.05
C ARG A 74 -11.95 9.44 -8.63
N GLY A 75 -11.69 10.47 -9.42
CA GLY A 75 -10.37 10.79 -9.96
C GLY A 75 -9.39 11.23 -8.87
N VAL A 76 -9.85 12.11 -7.97
CA VAL A 76 -9.07 12.58 -6.82
C VAL A 76 -8.74 11.40 -5.89
N VAL A 77 -9.73 10.61 -5.49
CA VAL A 77 -9.51 9.45 -4.59
C VAL A 77 -8.53 8.45 -5.20
N ARG A 78 -8.62 8.21 -6.52
CA ARG A 78 -7.66 7.36 -7.23
C ARG A 78 -6.27 7.94 -7.27
N GLY A 79 -6.14 9.24 -7.56
CA GLY A 79 -4.87 9.96 -7.56
C GLY A 79 -4.19 9.89 -6.19
N SER A 80 -4.95 10.16 -5.12
CA SER A 80 -4.46 10.07 -3.74
C SER A 80 -4.05 8.64 -3.38
N ALA A 81 -4.82 7.62 -3.76
CA ALA A 81 -4.46 6.22 -3.51
C ALA A 81 -3.17 5.82 -4.26
N MET A 82 -2.98 6.31 -5.48
CA MET A 82 -1.75 6.08 -6.24
C MET A 82 -0.55 6.79 -5.63
N ALA A 83 -0.70 8.06 -5.24
CA ALA A 83 0.35 8.85 -4.60
C ALA A 83 0.77 8.22 -3.26
N LEU A 84 -0.20 7.84 -2.43
CA LEU A 84 0.05 7.13 -1.18
C LEU A 84 0.70 5.75 -1.42
N GLY A 85 0.29 5.03 -2.45
CA GLY A 85 0.91 3.77 -2.84
C GLY A 85 2.38 3.94 -3.20
N ALA A 86 2.70 4.94 -4.03
CA ALA A 86 4.07 5.25 -4.41
C ALA A 86 4.92 5.74 -3.22
N ALA A 87 4.37 6.61 -2.37
CA ALA A 87 5.06 7.08 -1.17
C ALA A 87 5.38 5.93 -0.20
N ASN A 88 4.42 5.02 0.04
CA ASN A 88 4.66 3.83 0.85
C ASN A 88 5.70 2.89 0.22
N ALA A 89 5.72 2.77 -1.12
CA ALA A 89 6.71 2.00 -1.83
C ALA A 89 8.13 2.54 -1.60
N VAL A 90 8.32 3.85 -1.76
CA VAL A 90 9.62 4.49 -1.55
C VAL A 90 10.04 4.41 -0.08
N ALA A 91 9.14 4.72 0.85
CA ALA A 91 9.44 4.70 2.27
C ALA A 91 9.76 3.28 2.77
N GLY A 92 8.95 2.30 2.39
CA GLY A 92 9.19 0.91 2.78
C GLY A 92 10.44 0.31 2.12
N LEU A 93 10.75 0.71 0.87
CA LEU A 93 12.00 0.33 0.21
C LEU A 93 13.21 0.93 0.93
N TYR A 94 13.12 2.19 1.37
CA TYR A 94 14.17 2.84 2.15
C TYR A 94 14.42 2.06 3.45
N VAL A 95 13.37 1.80 4.24
CA VAL A 95 13.48 1.03 5.49
C VAL A 95 14.02 -0.38 5.24
N TYR A 96 13.60 -1.04 4.17
CA TYR A 96 14.11 -2.37 3.81
C TYR A 96 15.60 -2.34 3.43
N ALA A 97 16.05 -1.30 2.74
CA ALA A 97 17.43 -1.16 2.28
C ALA A 97 18.39 -0.71 3.39
N THR A 98 17.94 0.15 4.31
CA THR A 98 18.78 0.74 5.36
C THR A 98 18.56 0.13 6.75
N GLY A 99 17.65 -0.85 6.87
CA GLY A 99 17.25 -1.42 8.15
C GLY A 99 18.33 -2.33 8.76
N ASP A 100 18.58 -2.15 10.06
CA ASP A 100 19.48 -3.01 10.84
C ASP A 100 18.71 -4.18 11.46
N ARG A 101 18.90 -5.37 10.89
CA ARG A 101 18.21 -6.59 11.32
C ARG A 101 18.61 -7.04 12.72
N LYS A 102 19.84 -6.76 13.17
CA LYS A 102 20.31 -7.18 14.50
C LYS A 102 19.62 -6.39 15.60
N ARG A 103 19.50 -5.08 15.40
CA ARG A 103 18.76 -4.19 16.32
C ARG A 103 17.28 -4.54 16.37
N GLU A 104 16.67 -4.92 15.24
CA GLU A 104 15.28 -5.38 15.23
C GLU A 104 15.09 -6.68 16.03
N GLU A 105 16.00 -7.65 15.90
CA GLU A 105 15.94 -8.88 16.68
C GLU A 105 16.07 -8.63 18.19
N GLU A 106 16.92 -7.68 18.59
CA GLU A 106 17.08 -7.27 19.98
C GLU A 106 15.81 -6.60 20.52
N GLU A 107 15.23 -5.63 19.80
CA GLU A 107 13.97 -4.98 20.18
C GLU A 107 12.82 -5.99 20.32
N ARG A 108 12.76 -7.01 19.45
CA ARG A 108 11.76 -8.09 19.54
C ARG A 108 11.95 -8.97 20.77
N ARG A 109 13.19 -9.21 21.20
CA ARG A 109 13.49 -9.97 22.43
C ARG A 109 13.12 -9.19 23.67
N GLU A 110 13.30 -7.87 23.67
CA GLU A 110 12.89 -6.98 24.77
C GLU A 110 11.37 -6.91 24.90
N LEU A 111 10.63 -6.85 23.79
CA LEU A 111 9.16 -6.85 23.78
C LEU A 111 8.52 -8.15 24.30
N ASN A 112 9.24 -9.27 24.24
CA ASN A 112 8.78 -10.59 24.68
C ASN A 112 9.26 -10.97 26.09
N ARG A 113 9.99 -10.07 26.78
CA ARG A 113 10.36 -10.22 28.18
C ARG A 113 9.32 -9.57 29.08
#